data_AF-A0A7X9JIT0-F1
#
_entry.id   AF-A0A7X9JIT0-F1
#
_cell.length_a   1.000
_cell.length_b   1.000
_cell.length_c   1.000
_cell.angle_alpha   90.00
_cell.angle_beta   90.00
_cell.angle_gamma   90.00
#
_symmetry.space_group_name_H-M   'P 1'
#
loop_
_entity.id
_entity.type
_entity.pdbx_description
1 polymer ?
#
loop_
_entity_poly.entity_id
_entity_poly.type
_entity_poly.pdbx_seq_one_letter_code
_entity_poly.pdbx_strand_id
1 'polypeptide(L)'
;MAETKQLSIKRVKIFIQKKILKDHTQNLDLISKSHIGLWITIATGVGFFLELMMIRIHSSYFQLFAYLKNISLLSCFLGLGIGYALSKKKPVYTPFVLPLLSLQVIILFLLRSSKIAPLLQNPFSEQLSLGLNQTVDLKHTLFVFGFVVAIFVYNALCFIPLGHLASYLMTKVKPLRSYGWNLIGSLGGIILFSLLSLLWSPPLVWFVIGTILLLPFLYKNHIGIILTAASVAAVTIILSLSFKPNTYDIFSPYQILTLMHYRDTPAIVMTSNSYY
;
A
#
# COMPACT_ATOMS: atom_id res chain seq x y z
N MET A 1 32.66 -24.28 -4.33
CA MET A 1 31.77 -24.61 -5.48
C MET A 1 30.34 -24.11 -5.31
N ALA A 2 29.79 -23.98 -4.08
CA ALA A 2 28.47 -23.40 -3.83
C ALA A 2 28.41 -21.86 -4.00
N GLU A 3 29.45 -21.13 -3.57
CA GLU A 3 29.52 -19.65 -3.67
C GLU A 3 29.60 -19.15 -5.12
N THR A 4 30.34 -19.83 -5.99
CA THR A 4 30.43 -19.49 -7.42
C THR A 4 29.10 -19.69 -8.15
N LYS A 5 28.30 -20.68 -7.73
CA LYS A 5 26.95 -20.93 -8.27
C LYS A 5 25.94 -19.87 -7.79
N GLN A 6 26.01 -19.45 -6.52
CA GLN A 6 25.20 -18.34 -5.99
C GLN A 6 25.53 -17.00 -6.64
N LEU A 7 26.81 -16.70 -6.89
CA LEU A 7 27.24 -15.46 -7.55
C LEU A 7 26.75 -15.41 -9.01
N SER A 8 26.79 -16.55 -9.71
CA SER A 8 26.26 -16.70 -11.07
C SER A 8 24.75 -16.45 -11.12
N ILE A 9 23.98 -17.07 -10.23
CA ILE A 9 22.53 -16.88 -10.14
C ILE A 9 22.16 -15.43 -9.82
N LYS A 10 22.92 -14.76 -8.92
CA LYS A 10 22.69 -13.36 -8.56
C LYS A 10 22.95 -12.42 -9.76
N ARG A 11 24.00 -12.66 -10.54
CA ARG A 11 24.28 -11.90 -11.78
C ARG A 11 23.21 -12.10 -12.84
N VAL A 12 22.74 -13.34 -13.03
CA VAL A 12 21.67 -13.66 -13.99
C VAL A 12 20.36 -12.98 -13.58
N LYS A 13 19.98 -13.02 -12.30
CA LYS A 13 18.80 -12.30 -11.79
C LYS A 13 18.89 -10.79 -12.02
N ILE A 14 20.03 -10.18 -11.71
CA ILE A 14 20.25 -8.73 -11.93
C ILE A 14 20.16 -8.37 -13.41
N PHE A 15 20.69 -9.21 -14.29
CA PHE A 15 20.62 -9.00 -15.74
C PHE A 15 19.19 -9.11 -16.27
N ILE A 16 18.46 -10.14 -15.88
CA ILE A 16 17.05 -10.34 -16.23
C ILE A 16 16.22 -9.17 -15.71
N GLN A 17 16.43 -8.75 -14.47
CA GLN A 17 15.76 -7.61 -13.86
C GLN A 17 16.03 -6.32 -14.65
N LYS A 18 17.30 -6.02 -14.98
CA LYS A 18 17.66 -4.86 -15.82
C LYS A 18 17.03 -4.93 -17.21
N LYS A 19 16.89 -6.11 -17.81
CA LYS A 19 16.25 -6.30 -19.11
C LYS A 19 14.75 -6.02 -19.04
N ILE A 20 14.02 -6.62 -18.08
CA ILE A 20 12.58 -6.40 -17.84
C ILE A 20 12.28 -4.91 -17.66
N LEU A 21 13.07 -4.24 -16.83
CA LEU A 21 12.93 -2.83 -16.51
C LEU A 21 13.20 -1.92 -17.72
N LYS A 22 14.16 -2.28 -18.58
CA LYS A 22 14.42 -1.58 -19.84
C LYS A 22 13.29 -1.78 -20.85
N ASP A 23 12.83 -3.01 -21.04
CA ASP A 23 11.73 -3.35 -21.95
C ASP A 23 10.43 -2.64 -21.53
N HIS A 24 10.15 -2.59 -20.22
CA HIS A 24 9.03 -1.82 -19.66
C HIS A 24 9.15 -0.33 -19.96
N THR A 25 10.33 0.25 -19.77
CA THR A 25 10.56 1.67 -20.04
C THR A 25 10.41 1.99 -21.53
N GLN A 26 10.87 1.09 -22.41
CA GLN A 26 10.67 1.22 -23.86
C GLN A 26 9.19 1.14 -24.25
N ASN A 27 8.42 0.26 -23.62
CA ASN A 27 6.97 0.17 -23.85
C ASN A 27 6.24 1.46 -23.45
N LEU A 28 6.66 2.10 -22.35
CA LEU A 28 6.14 3.42 -21.97
C LEU A 28 6.54 4.50 -22.98
N ASP A 29 7.68 4.36 -23.65
CA ASP A 29 8.15 5.27 -24.71
C ASP A 29 7.36 5.15 -26.01
N LEU A 30 6.74 4.00 -26.27
CA LEU A 30 5.86 3.76 -27.41
C LEU A 30 4.45 4.37 -27.26
N ILE A 31 4.10 4.93 -26.09
CA ILE A 31 2.79 5.55 -25.87
C ILE A 31 2.65 6.79 -26.75
N SER A 32 1.60 6.81 -27.58
CA SER A 32 1.31 7.92 -28.50
C SER A 32 1.13 9.25 -27.76
N LYS A 33 1.76 10.31 -28.29
CA LYS A 33 1.69 11.67 -27.73
C LYS A 33 0.26 12.24 -27.69
N SER A 34 -0.66 11.72 -28.50
CA SER A 34 -2.05 12.21 -28.58
C SER A 34 -2.86 11.88 -27.32
N HIS A 35 -2.68 10.70 -26.73
CA HIS A 35 -3.48 10.21 -25.59
C HIS A 35 -2.75 10.29 -24.25
N ILE A 36 -1.56 10.89 -24.23
CA ILE A 36 -0.67 10.86 -23.07
C ILE A 36 -1.26 11.54 -21.83
N GLY A 37 -2.14 12.53 -22.01
CA GLY A 37 -2.86 13.18 -20.92
C GLY A 37 -3.72 12.19 -20.12
N LEU A 38 -4.41 11.28 -20.81
CA LEU A 38 -5.23 10.24 -20.19
C LEU A 38 -4.36 9.27 -19.38
N TRP A 39 -3.20 8.88 -19.93
CA TRP A 39 -2.23 8.03 -19.21
C TRP A 39 -1.67 8.68 -17.95
N ILE A 40 -1.42 10.00 -17.97
CA ILE A 40 -1.04 10.76 -16.77
C ILE A 40 -2.17 10.70 -15.75
N THR A 41 -3.41 11.00 -16.16
CA THR A 41 -4.60 10.97 -15.28
C THR A 41 -4.79 9.61 -14.61
N ILE A 42 -4.64 8.50 -15.36
CA ILE A 42 -4.75 7.16 -14.77
C ILE A 42 -3.58 6.92 -13.80
N ALA A 43 -2.35 7.22 -14.20
CA ALA A 43 -1.17 6.97 -13.35
C ALA A 43 -1.24 7.73 -12.02
N THR A 44 -1.66 9.00 -12.06
CA THR A 44 -1.80 9.84 -10.86
C THR A 44 -3.03 9.47 -10.05
N GLY A 45 -4.14 9.11 -10.71
CA GLY A 45 -5.34 8.61 -10.04
C GLY A 45 -5.10 7.31 -9.28
N VAL A 46 -4.37 6.36 -9.87
CA VAL A 46 -3.89 5.16 -9.16
C VAL A 46 -2.99 5.54 -7.99
N GLY A 47 -2.09 6.51 -8.21
CA GLY A 47 -1.28 7.18 -7.20
C GLY A 47 -2.02 7.42 -5.88
N PHE A 48 -2.98 8.33 -5.98
CA PHE A 48 -3.77 8.81 -4.85
C PHE A 48 -4.81 7.79 -4.37
N PHE A 49 -5.34 6.95 -5.26
CA PHE A 49 -6.22 5.84 -4.88
C PHE A 49 -5.52 4.86 -3.94
N LEU A 50 -4.30 4.41 -4.31
CA LEU A 50 -3.51 3.50 -3.50
C LEU A 50 -3.01 4.15 -2.21
N GLU A 51 -2.72 5.45 -2.24
CA GLU A 51 -2.38 6.23 -1.04
C GLU A 51 -3.50 6.18 -0.01
N LEU A 52 -4.74 6.51 -0.40
CA LEU A 52 -5.90 6.47 0.50
C LEU A 52 -6.19 5.05 0.99
N MET A 53 -6.06 4.05 0.10
CA MET A 53 -6.18 2.64 0.46
C MET A 53 -5.21 2.27 1.58
N MET A 54 -3.93 2.63 1.45
CA MET A 54 -2.91 2.31 2.45
C MET A 54 -3.13 3.05 3.77
N ILE A 55 -3.50 4.33 3.74
CA ILE A 55 -3.84 5.10 4.95
C ILE A 55 -4.99 4.40 5.70
N ARG A 56 -6.02 3.95 4.98
CA ARG A 56 -7.17 3.27 5.58
C ARG A 56 -6.81 1.90 6.15
N ILE A 57 -6.02 1.10 5.43
CA ILE A 57 -5.56 -0.21 5.92
C ILE A 57 -4.72 -0.05 7.19
N HIS A 58 -3.75 0.88 7.21
CA HIS A 58 -2.94 1.15 8.40
C HIS A 58 -3.81 1.56 9.60
N SER A 59 -4.68 2.55 9.42
CA SER A 59 -5.55 3.05 10.49
C SER A 59 -6.53 2.01 11.00
N SER A 60 -6.91 1.04 10.17
CA SER A 60 -7.92 0.04 10.54
C SER A 60 -7.30 -1.21 11.18
N TYR A 61 -6.04 -1.53 10.87
CA TYR A 61 -5.36 -2.70 11.44
C TYR A 61 -4.68 -2.40 12.76
N PHE A 62 -4.18 -1.18 12.98
CA PHE A 62 -3.55 -0.79 14.23
C PHE A 62 -4.08 0.56 14.72
N GLN A 63 -4.53 0.58 15.96
CA GLN A 63 -5.02 1.79 16.64
C GLN A 63 -3.97 2.91 16.68
N LEU A 64 -2.68 2.59 16.76
CA LEU A 64 -1.59 3.56 16.73
C LEU A 64 -1.63 4.45 15.48
N PHE A 65 -1.88 3.86 14.31
CA PHE A 65 -2.02 4.60 13.06
C PHE A 65 -3.38 5.31 12.92
N ALA A 66 -4.37 4.95 13.74
CA ALA A 66 -5.62 5.70 13.82
C ALA A 66 -5.46 7.05 14.54
N TYR A 67 -4.57 7.13 15.55
CA TYR A 67 -4.18 8.40 16.17
C TYR A 67 -3.16 9.16 15.32
N LEU A 68 -2.19 8.45 14.75
CA LEU A 68 -1.09 9.03 13.99
C LEU A 68 -1.30 8.94 12.47
N LYS A 69 -2.51 9.24 11.97
CA LYS A 69 -2.85 9.15 10.53
C LYS A 69 -1.90 9.96 9.64
N ASN A 70 -1.44 11.09 10.15
CA ASN A 70 -0.50 11.98 9.46
C ASN A 70 0.83 11.28 9.12
N ILE A 71 1.26 10.28 9.88
CA ILE A 71 2.49 9.52 9.60
C ILE A 71 2.34 8.70 8.32
N SER A 72 1.20 8.02 8.15
CA SER A 72 0.94 7.25 6.93
C SER A 72 0.82 8.18 5.71
N LEU A 73 0.14 9.32 5.87
CA LEU A 73 0.01 10.32 4.81
C LEU A 73 1.38 10.88 4.41
N LEU A 74 2.17 11.32 5.39
CA LEU A 74 3.50 11.88 5.14
C LEU A 74 4.43 10.86 4.47
N SER A 75 4.32 9.59 4.83
CA SER A 75 5.08 8.50 4.19
C SER A 75 4.71 8.32 2.72
N CYS A 76 3.41 8.28 2.39
CA CYS A 76 2.94 8.19 1.01
C CYS A 76 3.40 9.41 0.20
N PHE A 77 3.23 10.62 0.75
CA PHE A 77 3.64 11.87 0.12
C PHE A 77 5.16 11.91 -0.12
N LEU A 78 5.96 11.48 0.84
CA LEU A 78 7.41 11.37 0.70
C LEU A 78 7.79 10.40 -0.41
N GLY A 79 7.17 9.21 -0.43
CA GLY A 79 7.41 8.19 -1.45
C GLY A 79 7.06 8.68 -2.85
N LEU A 80 5.87 9.27 -3.02
CA LEU A 80 5.47 9.90 -4.27
C LEU A 80 6.44 11.02 -4.65
N GLY A 81 6.75 11.95 -3.73
CA GLY A 81 7.65 13.08 -3.96
C GLY A 81 9.05 12.66 -4.42
N ILE A 82 9.64 11.64 -3.78
CA ILE A 82 10.90 11.03 -4.24
C ILE A 82 10.72 10.45 -5.65
N GLY A 83 9.64 9.71 -5.90
CA GLY A 83 9.31 9.21 -7.23
C GLY A 83 9.26 10.32 -8.29
N TYR A 84 8.66 11.47 -7.96
CA TYR A 84 8.61 12.64 -8.82
C TYR A 84 9.99 13.25 -9.08
N ALA A 85 10.87 13.29 -8.08
CA ALA A 85 12.25 13.74 -8.26
C ALA A 85 13.06 12.82 -9.20
N LEU A 86 12.70 11.54 -9.30
CA LEU A 86 13.35 10.57 -10.19
C LEU A 86 12.83 10.61 -11.64
N SER A 87 11.97 11.56 -11.99
CA SER A 87 11.28 11.68 -13.29
C SER A 87 12.13 11.42 -14.55
N LYS A 88 13.39 11.88 -14.60
CA LYS A 88 14.27 11.69 -15.78
C LYS A 88 15.09 10.38 -15.76
N LYS A 89 15.11 9.67 -14.64
CA LYS A 89 15.94 8.46 -14.48
C LYS A 89 15.26 7.26 -15.12
N LYS A 90 16.04 6.47 -15.87
CA LYS A 90 15.64 5.15 -16.37
C LYS A 90 16.43 4.09 -15.61
N PRO A 91 15.85 2.89 -15.35
CA PRO A 91 14.53 2.41 -15.79
C PRO A 91 13.37 2.74 -14.83
N VAL A 92 12.13 2.63 -15.31
CA VAL A 92 10.89 2.84 -14.51
C VAL A 92 10.46 1.58 -13.77
N TYR A 93 10.26 1.67 -12.46
CA TYR A 93 10.08 0.52 -11.56
C TYR A 93 8.61 0.07 -11.35
N THR A 94 7.67 0.49 -12.21
CA THR A 94 6.22 0.18 -12.08
C THR A 94 5.88 -1.29 -11.79
N PRO A 95 6.52 -2.30 -12.41
CA PRO A 95 6.16 -3.71 -12.17
C PRO A 95 6.31 -4.15 -10.71
N PHE A 96 7.09 -3.42 -9.91
CA PHE A 96 7.33 -3.72 -8.50
C PHE A 96 6.30 -3.10 -7.54
N VAL A 97 5.41 -2.22 -8.01
CA VAL A 97 4.40 -1.56 -7.14
C VAL A 97 3.52 -2.57 -6.40
N LEU A 98 2.83 -3.46 -7.13
CA LEU A 98 1.90 -4.42 -6.53
C LEU A 98 2.58 -5.47 -5.63
N PRO A 99 3.76 -6.01 -5.98
CA PRO A 99 4.54 -6.87 -5.07
C PRO A 99 4.92 -6.19 -3.76
N LEU A 100 5.36 -4.93 -3.81
CA LEU A 100 5.75 -4.21 -2.60
C LEU A 100 4.53 -3.93 -1.71
N LEU A 101 3.42 -3.49 -2.32
CA LEU A 101 2.17 -3.22 -1.60
C LEU A 101 1.53 -4.49 -1.05
N SER A 102 1.47 -5.57 -1.84
CA SER A 102 0.95 -6.86 -1.35
C SER A 102 1.75 -7.37 -0.17
N LEU A 103 3.08 -7.31 -0.23
CA LEU A 103 3.94 -7.70 0.88
C LEU A 103 3.66 -6.85 2.12
N GLN A 104 3.41 -5.53 1.97
CA GLN A 104 2.98 -4.68 3.08
C GLN A 104 1.68 -5.15 3.71
N VAL A 105 0.64 -5.31 2.89
CA VAL A 105 -0.71 -5.69 3.34
C VAL A 105 -0.66 -7.04 4.04
N ILE A 106 0.07 -8.00 3.48
CA ILE A 106 0.27 -9.33 4.05
C ILE A 106 0.96 -9.25 5.41
N ILE A 107 2.09 -8.52 5.52
CA ILE A 107 2.82 -8.36 6.79
C ILE A 107 1.91 -7.75 7.85
N LEU A 108 1.19 -6.68 7.51
CA LEU A 108 0.30 -6.00 8.46
C LEU A 108 -0.85 -6.91 8.90
N PHE A 109 -1.43 -7.69 7.99
CA PHE A 109 -2.51 -8.64 8.29
C PHE A 109 -2.03 -9.79 9.19
N LEU A 110 -0.85 -10.34 8.92
CA LEU A 110 -0.24 -11.39 9.75
C LEU A 110 0.11 -10.85 11.15
N LEU A 111 0.67 -9.65 11.23
CA LEU A 111 0.99 -8.98 12.49
C LEU A 111 -0.28 -8.73 13.32
N ARG A 112 -1.38 -8.26 12.69
CA ARG A 112 -2.69 -8.11 13.32
C ARG A 112 -3.20 -9.42 13.94
N SER A 113 -2.98 -10.53 13.24
CA SER A 113 -3.43 -11.86 13.68
C SER A 113 -2.51 -12.50 14.73
N SER A 114 -1.30 -11.97 14.91
CA SER A 114 -0.30 -12.51 15.84
C SER A 114 -0.53 -12.07 17.29
N LYS A 115 0.06 -12.82 18.24
CA LYS A 115 0.08 -12.47 19.67
C LYS A 115 0.85 -11.17 19.99
N ILE A 116 1.54 -10.59 19.00
CA ILE A 116 2.32 -9.36 19.10
C ILE A 116 1.43 -8.13 18.88
N ALA A 117 0.25 -8.28 18.27
CA ALA A 117 -0.70 -7.19 18.06
C ALA A 117 -1.03 -6.36 19.32
N PRO A 118 -1.29 -6.93 20.51
CA PRO A 118 -1.54 -6.14 21.72
C PRO A 118 -0.30 -5.36 22.22
N LEU A 119 0.92 -5.81 21.92
CA LEU A 119 2.18 -5.11 22.23
C LEU A 119 2.45 -3.93 21.28
N LEU A 120 1.65 -3.76 20.23
CA LEU A 120 1.75 -2.65 19.28
C LEU A 120 0.67 -1.58 19.53
N GLN A 121 -0.01 -1.65 20.68
CA GLN A 121 -0.92 -0.61 21.12
C GLN A 121 -0.16 0.65 21.53
N ASN A 122 -0.88 1.77 21.54
CA ASN A 122 -0.30 3.09 21.72
C ASN A 122 0.36 3.22 23.11
N PRO A 123 1.65 3.59 23.23
CA PRO A 123 2.29 3.81 24.52
C PRO A 123 1.96 5.18 25.14
N PHE A 124 1.22 6.06 24.45
CA PHE A 124 0.97 7.43 24.92
C PHE A 124 -0.04 7.52 26.08
N SER A 125 0.14 8.59 26.86
CA SER A 125 -0.59 8.94 28.08
C SER A 125 -2.08 9.22 27.89
N GLU A 126 -2.62 9.37 26.67
CA GLU A 126 -4.07 9.51 26.50
C GLU A 126 -4.83 8.26 26.96
N GLN A 127 -4.20 7.07 26.95
CA GLN A 127 -4.77 5.87 27.57
C GLN A 127 -4.82 5.95 29.10
N LEU A 128 -3.87 6.68 29.72
CA LEU A 128 -3.88 6.97 31.16
C LEU A 128 -5.04 7.92 31.51
N SER A 129 -5.33 8.90 30.64
CA SER A 129 -6.52 9.77 30.74
C SER A 129 -7.84 9.01 30.59
N LEU A 130 -7.80 7.83 29.95
CA LEU A 130 -8.92 6.90 29.77
C LEU A 130 -8.96 5.79 30.85
N GLY A 131 -8.09 5.86 31.87
CA GLY A 131 -8.07 4.92 33.00
C GLY A 131 -7.46 3.55 32.70
N LEU A 132 -6.75 3.40 31.58
CA LEU A 132 -6.05 2.16 31.24
C LEU A 132 -4.65 2.14 31.87
N ASN A 133 -4.45 1.27 32.86
CA ASN A 133 -3.16 1.08 33.50
C ASN A 133 -2.21 0.36 32.55
N GLN A 134 -1.15 1.04 32.10
CA GLN A 134 -0.02 0.40 31.43
C GLN A 134 1.28 0.68 32.17
N THR A 135 2.06 -0.37 32.38
CA THR A 135 3.46 -0.29 32.79
C THR A 135 4.30 0.11 31.58
N VAL A 136 4.56 1.40 31.43
CA VAL A 136 5.37 1.94 30.32
C VAL A 136 6.85 1.59 30.55
N ASP A 137 7.28 0.42 30.06
CA ASP A 137 8.69 0.06 30.01
C ASP A 137 9.38 0.78 28.83
N LEU A 138 10.60 1.29 29.04
CA LEU A 138 11.38 2.00 28.03
C LEU A 138 11.62 1.13 26.78
N LYS A 139 11.80 -0.18 26.99
CA LYS A 139 12.00 -1.15 25.89
C LYS A 139 10.75 -1.27 25.02
N HIS A 140 9.57 -1.25 25.62
CA HIS A 140 8.30 -1.32 24.90
C HIS A 140 8.09 -0.07 24.03
N THR A 141 8.32 1.12 24.60
CA THR A 141 8.22 2.39 23.87
C THR A 141 9.17 2.43 22.68
N LEU A 142 10.43 2.03 22.87
CA LEU A 142 11.42 1.98 21.80
C LEU A 142 11.01 1.00 20.68
N PHE A 143 10.45 -0.16 21.04
CA PHE A 143 9.95 -1.14 20.08
C PHE A 143 8.81 -0.59 19.22
N VAL A 144 7.83 0.08 19.82
CA VAL A 144 6.70 0.69 19.09
C VAL A 144 7.17 1.78 18.14
N PHE A 145 8.04 2.70 18.58
CA PHE A 145 8.58 3.74 17.69
C PHE A 145 9.42 3.16 16.56
N GLY A 146 10.25 2.15 16.84
CA GLY A 146 11.00 1.42 15.82
C GLY A 146 10.09 0.80 14.78
N PHE A 147 8.97 0.21 15.20
CA PHE A 147 7.94 -0.33 14.31
C PHE A 147 7.28 0.75 13.44
N VAL A 148 6.91 1.89 14.02
CA VAL A 148 6.33 3.03 13.27
C VAL A 148 7.31 3.52 12.20
N VAL A 149 8.58 3.72 12.55
CA VAL A 149 9.61 4.17 11.61
C VAL A 149 9.82 3.12 10.51
N ALA A 150 9.85 1.83 10.85
CA ALA A 150 9.99 0.76 9.86
C ALA A 150 8.83 0.75 8.85
N ILE A 151 7.59 0.87 9.33
CA ILE A 151 6.42 0.99 8.44
C ILE A 151 6.48 2.27 7.62
N PHE A 152 6.87 3.40 8.23
CA PHE A 152 6.99 4.67 7.51
C PHE A 152 7.99 4.58 6.35
N VAL A 153 9.17 4.01 6.58
CA VAL A 153 10.19 3.86 5.54
C VAL A 153 9.73 2.87 4.49
N TYR A 154 9.23 1.71 4.90
CA TYR A 154 8.78 0.68 3.95
C TYR A 154 7.63 1.19 3.08
N ASN A 155 6.65 1.86 3.68
CA ASN A 155 5.54 2.46 2.95
C ASN A 155 6.03 3.53 1.96
N ALA A 156 6.96 4.40 2.36
CA ALA A 156 7.52 5.39 1.45
C ALA A 156 8.19 4.71 0.23
N LEU A 157 8.93 3.62 0.45
CA LEU A 157 9.54 2.84 -0.64
C LEU A 157 8.51 2.26 -1.61
N CYS A 158 7.34 1.83 -1.13
CA CYS A 158 6.26 1.31 -1.98
C CYS A 158 5.70 2.37 -2.96
N PHE A 159 5.68 3.64 -2.55
CA PHE A 159 5.12 4.74 -3.36
C PHE A 159 6.13 5.38 -4.34
N ILE A 160 7.44 5.13 -4.18
CA ILE A 160 8.47 5.65 -5.11
C ILE A 160 8.22 5.24 -6.56
N PRO A 161 7.99 3.95 -6.90
CA PRO A 161 7.79 3.54 -8.29
C PRO A 161 6.51 4.13 -8.91
N LEU A 162 5.52 4.42 -8.08
CA LEU A 162 4.23 4.99 -8.49
C LEU A 162 4.39 6.48 -8.85
N GLY A 163 5.06 7.25 -7.99
CA GLY A 163 5.42 8.63 -8.29
C GLY A 163 6.39 8.75 -9.46
N HIS A 164 7.30 7.77 -9.61
CA HIS A 164 8.21 7.71 -10.75
C HIS A 164 7.46 7.47 -12.07
N LEU A 165 6.47 6.56 -12.10
CA LEU A 165 5.62 6.34 -13.28
C LEU A 165 4.90 7.63 -13.69
N ALA A 166 4.19 8.27 -12.75
CA ALA A 166 3.43 9.48 -13.03
C ALA A 166 4.34 10.59 -13.58
N SER A 167 5.42 10.91 -12.85
CA SER A 167 6.35 11.97 -13.24
C SER A 167 7.12 11.67 -14.52
N TYR A 168 7.39 10.41 -14.84
CA TYR A 168 8.00 10.01 -16.10
C TYR A 168 7.09 10.33 -17.29
N LEU A 169 5.79 10.01 -17.18
CA LEU A 169 4.80 10.36 -18.21
C LEU A 169 4.65 11.88 -18.37
N MET A 170 4.70 12.62 -17.26
CA MET A 170 4.63 14.08 -17.24
C MET A 170 5.78 14.76 -18.01
N THR A 171 6.97 14.15 -18.08
CA THR A 171 8.10 14.71 -18.88
C THR A 171 7.81 14.83 -20.37
N LYS A 172 6.83 14.08 -20.88
CA LYS A 172 6.51 14.01 -22.31
C LYS A 172 5.55 15.10 -22.77
N VAL A 173 5.06 15.93 -21.84
CA VAL A 173 4.08 17.00 -22.07
C VAL A 173 4.61 18.32 -21.53
N LYS A 174 4.12 19.45 -22.07
CA LYS A 174 4.42 20.78 -21.50
C LYS A 174 3.97 20.84 -20.01
N PRO A 175 4.76 21.47 -19.12
CA PRO A 175 4.51 21.45 -17.67
C PRO A 175 3.09 21.86 -17.25
N LEU A 176 2.55 22.94 -17.81
CA LEU A 176 1.22 23.45 -17.45
C LEU A 176 0.10 22.45 -17.75
N ARG A 177 0.12 21.85 -18.94
CA ARG A 177 -0.89 20.85 -19.34
C ARG A 177 -0.72 19.56 -18.53
N SER A 178 0.53 19.18 -18.26
CA SER A 178 0.83 18.02 -17.44
C SER A 178 0.31 18.16 -16.01
N TYR A 179 0.42 19.35 -15.42
CA TYR A 179 -0.12 19.64 -14.10
C TYR A 179 -1.65 19.54 -14.06
N GLY A 180 -2.34 20.05 -15.09
CA GLY A 180 -3.80 19.91 -15.21
C GLY A 180 -4.25 18.45 -15.23
N TRP A 181 -3.61 17.59 -16.03
CA TRP A 181 -3.90 16.16 -16.05
C TRP A 181 -3.57 15.47 -14.72
N ASN A 182 -2.48 15.86 -14.07
CA ASN A 182 -2.13 15.34 -12.74
C ASN A 182 -3.22 15.65 -11.71
N LEU A 183 -3.71 16.89 -11.68
CA LEU A 183 -4.77 17.32 -10.77
C LEU A 183 -6.08 16.56 -11.01
N ILE A 184 -6.51 16.44 -12.27
CA ILE A 184 -7.72 15.68 -12.64
C ILE A 184 -7.60 14.22 -12.18
N GLY A 185 -6.44 13.60 -12.39
CA GLY A 185 -6.20 12.23 -11.96
C GLY A 185 -6.23 12.09 -10.44
N SER A 186 -5.57 12.98 -9.71
CA SER A 186 -5.57 12.96 -8.23
C SER A 186 -6.99 13.06 -7.66
N LEU A 187 -7.81 13.99 -8.16
CA LEU A 187 -9.21 14.12 -7.77
C LEU A 187 -10.01 12.87 -8.11
N GLY A 188 -9.81 12.31 -9.31
CA GLY A 188 -10.46 11.08 -9.74
C GLY A 188 -10.14 9.89 -8.82
N GLY A 189 -8.88 9.72 -8.43
CA GLY A 189 -8.45 8.68 -7.50
C GLY A 189 -9.09 8.83 -6.11
N ILE A 190 -9.14 10.06 -5.59
CA ILE A 190 -9.75 10.38 -4.29
C ILE A 190 -11.26 10.10 -4.32
N ILE A 191 -11.97 10.57 -5.34
CA ILE A 191 -13.41 10.37 -5.50
C ILE A 191 -13.72 8.87 -5.63
N LEU A 192 -12.98 8.14 -6.46
CA LEU A 192 -13.18 6.71 -6.66
C LEU A 192 -13.03 5.92 -5.34
N PHE A 193 -11.97 6.19 -4.57
CA PHE A 193 -11.79 5.52 -3.29
C PHE A 193 -12.87 5.92 -2.26
N SER A 194 -13.29 7.19 -2.25
CA SER A 194 -14.34 7.68 -1.37
C SER A 194 -15.68 7.00 -1.64
N LEU A 195 -16.04 6.79 -2.91
CA LEU A 195 -17.25 6.06 -3.30
C LEU A 195 -17.20 4.59 -2.87
N LEU A 196 -16.07 3.91 -3.07
CA LEU A 196 -15.88 2.53 -2.60
C LEU A 196 -15.97 2.43 -1.07
N SER A 197 -15.48 3.44 -0.36
CA SER A 197 -15.62 3.53 1.08
C SER A 197 -17.07 3.66 1.51
N LEU A 198 -17.85 4.49 0.81
CA LEU A 198 -19.28 4.67 1.04
C LEU A 198 -20.10 3.40 0.77
N LEU A 199 -19.61 2.51 -0.09
CA LEU A 199 -20.19 1.19 -0.38
C LEU A 199 -19.75 0.08 0.59
N TRP A 200 -19.00 0.40 1.66
CA TRP A 200 -18.55 -0.56 2.68
C TRP A 200 -17.75 -1.73 2.10
N SER A 201 -17.08 -1.50 0.97
CA SER A 201 -16.35 -2.55 0.26
C SER A 201 -15.12 -3.02 1.06
N PRO A 202 -14.77 -4.31 1.03
CA PRO A 202 -13.63 -4.84 1.78
C PRO A 202 -12.28 -4.48 1.12
N PRO A 203 -11.14 -4.55 1.86
CA PRO A 203 -9.80 -4.22 1.35
C PRO A 203 -9.40 -4.99 0.09
N LEU A 204 -9.94 -6.20 -0.07
CA LEU A 204 -9.70 -7.00 -1.26
C LEU A 204 -10.23 -6.31 -2.53
N VAL A 205 -11.42 -5.69 -2.47
CA VAL A 205 -12.01 -4.98 -3.61
C VAL A 205 -11.16 -3.76 -3.98
N TRP A 206 -10.63 -3.04 -2.99
CA TRP A 206 -9.74 -1.90 -3.26
C TRP A 206 -8.46 -2.35 -3.95
N PHE A 207 -7.86 -3.46 -3.51
CA PHE A 207 -6.65 -4.00 -4.11
C PHE A 207 -6.87 -4.47 -5.56
N VAL A 208 -8.01 -5.12 -5.82
CA VAL A 208 -8.40 -5.54 -7.18
C VAL A 208 -8.59 -4.34 -8.10
N ILE A 209 -9.29 -3.30 -7.64
CA ILE A 209 -9.50 -2.06 -8.43
C ILE A 209 -8.17 -1.35 -8.69
N GLY A 210 -7.31 -1.24 -7.68
CA GLY A 210 -5.97 -0.69 -7.85
C GLY A 210 -5.13 -1.47 -8.87
N THR A 211 -5.29 -2.81 -8.89
CA THR A 211 -4.64 -3.67 -9.88
C THR A 211 -5.18 -3.46 -11.28
N ILE A 212 -6.51 -3.40 -11.45
CA ILE A 212 -7.16 -3.13 -12.74
C ILE A 212 -6.67 -1.80 -13.33
N LEU A 213 -6.54 -0.77 -12.50
CA LEU A 213 -6.06 0.54 -12.96
C LEU A 213 -4.56 0.56 -13.29
N LEU A 214 -3.74 -0.32 -12.68
CA LEU A 214 -2.31 -0.47 -13.01
C LEU A 214 -2.03 -1.34 -14.24
N LEU A 215 -2.92 -2.28 -14.54
CA LEU A 215 -2.75 -3.28 -15.59
C LEU A 215 -2.49 -2.68 -16.99
N PRO A 216 -3.14 -1.57 -17.41
CA PRO A 216 -2.85 -0.89 -18.67
C PRO A 216 -1.39 -0.45 -18.85
N PHE A 217 -0.64 -0.23 -17.76
CA PHE A 217 0.78 0.13 -17.86
C PHE A 217 1.69 -1.09 -18.02
N LEU A 218 1.19 -2.29 -17.72
CA LEU A 218 1.97 -3.53 -17.67
C LEU A 218 1.66 -4.50 -18.81
N TYR A 219 0.67 -4.22 -19.67
CA TYR A 219 0.14 -5.13 -20.68
C TYR A 219 1.18 -5.76 -21.63
N LYS A 220 2.29 -5.07 -21.93
CA LYS A 220 3.38 -5.58 -22.80
C LYS A 220 4.50 -6.30 -22.04
N ASN A 221 4.49 -6.24 -20.71
CA ASN A 221 5.54 -6.83 -19.88
C ASN A 221 5.03 -8.12 -19.23
N HIS A 222 5.20 -9.26 -19.90
CA HIS A 222 4.71 -10.56 -19.43
C HIS A 222 5.17 -10.90 -18.00
N ILE A 223 6.43 -10.61 -17.65
CA ILE A 223 6.95 -10.87 -16.31
C ILE A 223 6.31 -9.93 -15.29
N GLY A 224 6.08 -8.67 -15.67
CA GLY A 224 5.30 -7.73 -14.86
C GLY A 224 3.89 -8.26 -14.58
N ILE A 225 3.20 -8.76 -15.61
CA ILE A 225 1.86 -9.34 -15.46
C ILE A 225 1.88 -10.56 -14.52
N ILE A 226 2.81 -11.50 -14.71
CA ILE A 226 2.95 -12.67 -13.82
C ILE A 226 3.16 -12.23 -12.38
N LEU A 227 4.04 -11.25 -12.17
CA LEU A 227 4.35 -10.73 -10.84
C LEU A 227 3.13 -10.04 -10.20
N THR A 228 2.35 -9.29 -10.98
CA THR A 228 1.07 -8.72 -10.51
C THR A 228 0.03 -9.79 -10.19
N ALA A 229 -0.14 -10.79 -11.06
CA ALA A 229 -1.08 -11.89 -10.85
C ALA A 229 -0.72 -12.68 -9.58
N ALA A 230 0.57 -12.99 -9.40
CA ALA A 230 1.06 -13.63 -8.19
C ALA A 230 0.81 -12.79 -6.93
N SER A 231 1.01 -11.47 -7.00
CA SER A 231 0.74 -10.58 -5.86
C SER A 231 -0.75 -10.53 -5.48
N VAL A 232 -1.65 -10.46 -6.47
CA VAL A 232 -3.10 -10.49 -6.24
C VAL A 232 -3.51 -11.84 -5.65
N ALA A 233 -3.03 -12.94 -6.21
CA ALA A 233 -3.30 -14.28 -5.71
C ALA A 233 -2.80 -14.48 -4.26
N ALA A 234 -1.62 -13.94 -3.93
CA ALA A 234 -1.11 -14.01 -2.56
C ALA A 234 -2.00 -13.22 -1.58
N VAL A 235 -2.40 -12.00 -1.94
CA VAL A 235 -3.29 -11.17 -1.11
C VAL A 235 -4.66 -11.82 -0.96
N THR A 236 -5.25 -12.35 -2.03
CA THR A 236 -6.55 -13.03 -1.95
C THR A 236 -6.49 -14.23 -1.02
N ILE A 237 -5.52 -15.12 -1.21
CA ILE A 237 -5.35 -16.32 -0.38
C ILE A 237 -5.18 -15.93 1.10
N ILE A 238 -4.33 -14.95 1.38
CA ILE A 238 -4.01 -14.57 2.77
C ILE A 238 -5.18 -13.86 3.44
N LEU A 239 -5.87 -12.95 2.76
CA LEU A 239 -7.04 -12.27 3.34
C LEU A 239 -8.24 -13.21 3.49
N SER A 240 -8.33 -14.29 2.70
CA SER A 240 -9.35 -15.32 2.85
C SER A 240 -9.08 -16.31 3.98
N LEU A 241 -7.86 -16.34 4.54
CA LEU A 241 -7.54 -17.17 5.70
C LEU A 241 -8.15 -16.55 6.96
N SER A 242 -9.22 -17.16 7.47
CA SER A 242 -9.79 -16.81 8.78
C SER A 242 -8.91 -17.37 9.90
N PHE A 243 -8.07 -16.52 10.51
CA PHE A 243 -7.23 -16.89 11.65
C PHE A 243 -7.97 -16.92 13.00
N LYS A 244 -9.24 -16.48 13.04
CA LYS A 244 -10.09 -16.48 14.25
C LYS A 244 -11.49 -17.03 13.90
N PRO A 245 -11.88 -18.20 14.43
CA PRO A 245 -13.09 -18.92 13.99
C PRO A 245 -14.42 -18.31 14.48
N ASN A 246 -14.43 -17.13 15.11
CA ASN A 246 -15.66 -16.53 15.69
C ASN A 246 -15.69 -15.00 15.62
N THR A 247 -14.95 -14.41 14.67
CA THR A 247 -14.88 -12.96 14.46
C THR A 247 -15.41 -12.61 13.07
N TYR A 248 -16.34 -11.66 12.99
CA TYR A 248 -16.82 -11.10 11.74
C TYR A 248 -16.35 -9.65 11.59
N ASP A 249 -15.56 -9.37 10.55
CA ASP A 249 -15.08 -8.02 10.24
C ASP A 249 -16.05 -7.31 9.28
N ILE A 250 -16.63 -6.20 9.73
CA ILE A 250 -17.47 -5.29 8.95
C ILE A 250 -16.66 -4.03 8.62
N PHE A 251 -16.55 -3.71 7.33
CA PHE A 251 -15.74 -2.60 6.81
C PHE A 251 -16.58 -1.33 6.65
N SER A 252 -16.86 -0.65 7.77
CA SER A 252 -17.57 0.64 7.71
C SER A 252 -16.73 1.72 7.00
N PRO A 253 -17.33 2.84 6.54
CA PRO A 253 -16.62 3.89 5.79
C PRO A 253 -15.44 4.49 6.55
N TYR A 254 -15.48 4.46 7.88
CA TYR A 254 -14.48 5.10 8.73
C TYR A 254 -13.55 4.11 9.45
N GLN A 255 -14.04 2.93 9.83
CA GLN A 255 -13.31 1.96 10.67
C GLN A 255 -13.70 0.51 10.37
N ILE A 256 -12.84 -0.44 10.74
CA ILE A 256 -13.22 -1.86 10.81
C ILE A 256 -13.91 -2.13 12.15
N LEU A 257 -15.06 -2.77 12.08
CA LEU A 257 -15.82 -3.27 13.21
C LEU A 257 -15.65 -4.79 13.26
N THR A 258 -15.02 -5.32 14.31
CA THR A 258 -14.88 -6.76 14.51
C THR A 258 -15.91 -7.22 15.53
N LEU A 259 -16.83 -8.07 15.10
CA LEU A 259 -17.90 -8.63 15.93
C LEU A 259 -17.46 -9.99 16.45
N MET A 260 -17.30 -10.11 17.77
CA MET A 260 -17.00 -11.38 18.45
C MET A 260 -18.28 -11.94 19.05
N HIS A 261 -18.66 -13.13 18.60
CA HIS A 261 -19.74 -13.88 19.22
C HIS A 261 -19.14 -14.87 20.22
N TYR A 262 -19.68 -14.95 21.43
CA TYR A 262 -19.37 -16.02 22.38
C TYR A 262 -20.70 -16.70 22.74
N ARG A 263 -20.67 -18.01 22.98
CA ARG A 263 -21.89 -18.82 23.13
C ARG A 263 -22.79 -18.35 24.30
N ASP A 264 -22.18 -17.74 25.32
CA ASP A 264 -22.82 -17.40 26.59
C ASP A 264 -22.61 -15.93 27.06
N THR A 265 -22.11 -15.03 26.19
CA THR A 265 -21.99 -13.59 26.51
C THR A 265 -22.60 -12.72 25.42
N PRO A 266 -23.07 -11.49 25.73
CA PRO A 266 -23.47 -10.55 24.70
C PRO A 266 -22.34 -10.35 23.69
N ALA A 267 -22.70 -10.13 22.43
CA ALA A 267 -21.74 -9.94 21.36
C ALA A 267 -20.88 -8.70 21.63
N ILE A 268 -19.55 -8.86 21.57
CA ILE A 268 -18.59 -7.78 21.80
C ILE A 268 -18.23 -7.18 20.45
N VAL A 269 -18.39 -5.86 20.31
CA VAL A 269 -17.99 -5.12 19.11
C VAL A 269 -16.66 -4.43 19.40
N MET A 270 -15.63 -4.81 18.65
CA MET A 270 -14.32 -4.13 18.69
C MET A 270 -14.22 -3.15 17.53
N THR A 271 -13.75 -1.94 17.80
CA THR A 271 -13.37 -0.97 16.78
C THR A 271 -11.86 -1.00 16.64
N SER A 272 -11.35 -1.23 15.43
CA SER A 272 -9.89 -1.23 15.15
C SER A 272 -9.05 -2.12 16.10
N ASN A 273 -9.59 -3.28 16.47
CA ASN A 273 -8.94 -4.27 17.37
C ASN A 273 -8.72 -3.79 18.82
N SER A 274 -9.48 -2.78 19.27
CA SER A 274 -9.53 -2.28 20.66
C SER A 274 -10.94 -2.38 21.25
N TYR A 275 -11.02 -2.61 22.57
CA TYR A 275 -12.26 -2.74 23.33
C TYR A 275 -12.97 -1.40 23.52
N TYR A 276 -14.31 -1.47 23.55
CA TYR A 276 -15.17 -0.66 24.42
C TYR A 276 -16.00 -1.61 25.28
#